data_AF-A0AA40E1U9-F1
#
_entry.id   AF-A0AA40E1U9-F1
#
_cell.length_a   1.000
_cell.length_b   1.000
_cell.length_c   1.000
_cell.angle_alpha   90.00
_cell.angle_beta   90.00
_cell.angle_gamma   90.00
#
_symmetry.space_group_name_H-M   'P 1'
#
loop_
_entity.id
_entity.type
_entity.pdbx_description
1 polymer ?
#
loop_
_entity_poly.entity_id
_entity_poly.type
_entity_poly.pdbx_seq_one_letter_code
_entity_poly.pdbx_strand_id
1 'polypeptide(L)'
;MLKSLPALISHDLQINTQYKRLLQTDITDIEDLVPGTGGVLNKGVSAPVAIYKDEDGKVRSFSALCPHLKGVVVCWDTAGKSFGCPVYGSCFSKEGVCLIGPSKANLSPSDAPGKDLQEQAVGA
;
A
#
# COMPACT_ATOMS: atom_id res chain seq x y z
N MET A 1 15.76 38.38 14.65
CA MET A 1 16.10 36.98 14.34
C MET A 1 15.03 36.43 13.38
N LEU A 2 15.22 36.53 12.06
CA LEU A 2 14.21 36.15 11.04
C LEU A 2 14.81 35.20 9.98
N LYS A 3 15.73 34.32 10.39
CA LYS A 3 16.50 33.45 9.47
C LYS A 3 15.87 32.06 9.22
N SER A 4 14.62 31.83 9.60
CA SER A 4 14.00 30.48 9.58
C SER A 4 12.79 30.32 8.64
N LEU A 5 12.29 31.38 8.02
CA LEU A 5 11.05 31.34 7.23
C LEU A 5 11.16 30.48 5.94
N PRO A 6 12.26 30.51 5.16
CA PRO A 6 12.36 29.67 3.96
C PRO A 6 12.47 28.17 4.30
N ALA A 7 13.14 27.83 5.40
CA ALA A 7 13.36 26.46 5.82
C ALA A 7 12.09 25.78 6.35
N LEU A 8 11.20 26.53 7.00
CA LEU A 8 9.89 26.06 7.47
C LEU A 8 8.97 25.73 6.29
N ILE A 9 8.89 26.62 5.30
CA ILE A 9 8.07 26.41 4.09
C ILE A 9 8.56 25.18 3.32
N SER A 10 9.89 24.99 3.22
CA SER A 10 10.48 23.84 2.51
C SER A 10 10.21 22.52 3.24
N HIS A 11 10.26 22.52 4.58
CA HIS A 11 9.94 21.34 5.39
C HIS A 11 8.45 20.96 5.28
N ASP A 12 7.53 21.93 5.34
CA ASP A 12 6.09 21.68 5.23
C ASP A 12 5.69 21.14 3.85
N LEU A 13 6.36 21.61 2.79
CA LEU A 13 6.17 21.07 1.43
C LEU A 13 6.64 19.61 1.32
N GLN A 14 7.77 19.25 1.93
CA GLN A 14 8.32 17.90 1.90
C GLN A 14 7.44 16.89 2.65
N ILE A 15 6.82 17.31 3.77
CA ILE A 15 5.80 16.52 4.49
C ILE A 15 4.59 16.26 3.58
N ASN A 16 4.06 17.29 2.90
CA ASN A 16 2.88 17.16 2.05
C ASN A 16 3.08 16.22 0.83
N THR A 17 4.29 16.12 0.28
CA THR A 17 4.58 15.16 -0.79
C THR A 17 4.39 13.70 -0.37
N GLN A 18 4.58 13.37 0.91
CA GLN A 18 4.37 12.01 1.41
C GLN A 18 2.87 11.64 1.45
N TYR A 19 2.01 12.63 1.71
CA TYR A 19 0.55 12.49 1.66
C TYR A 19 0.00 12.54 0.23
N LYS A 20 0.76 13.00 -0.78
CA LYS A 20 0.33 12.98 -2.19
C LYS A 20 -0.09 11.57 -2.64
N ARG A 21 0.53 10.53 -2.08
CA ARG A 21 0.18 9.13 -2.36
C ARG A 21 -1.21 8.73 -1.84
N LEU A 22 -1.76 9.43 -0.84
CA LEU A 22 -3.17 9.27 -0.43
C LEU A 22 -4.17 9.68 -1.50
N LEU A 23 -3.73 10.32 -2.58
CA LEU A 23 -4.57 10.74 -3.69
C LEU A 23 -4.17 10.06 -5.00
N GLN A 24 -3.15 9.19 -4.99
CA GLN A 24 -2.70 8.46 -6.16
C GLN A 24 -3.23 7.03 -6.15
N THR A 25 -3.53 6.55 -7.35
CA THR A 25 -4.01 5.20 -7.64
C THR A 25 -3.11 4.62 -8.72
N ASP A 26 -2.71 3.35 -8.59
CA ASP A 26 -1.94 2.64 -9.63
C ASP A 26 -2.87 2.10 -10.72
N ILE A 27 -4.12 1.82 -10.35
CA ILE A 27 -5.16 1.24 -11.19
C ILE A 27 -6.46 2.02 -11.02
N THR A 28 -7.29 2.07 -12.06
CA THR A 28 -8.63 2.66 -12.02
C THR A 28 -9.72 1.62 -11.90
N ASP A 29 -9.49 0.45 -12.50
CA ASP A 29 -10.35 -0.72 -12.40
C ASP A 29 -9.52 -1.97 -12.00
N ILE A 30 -10.19 -2.92 -11.36
CA ILE A 30 -9.65 -4.24 -11.05
C ILE A 30 -9.44 -5.05 -12.34
N GLU A 31 -10.29 -4.80 -13.35
CA GLU A 31 -10.20 -5.47 -14.65
C GLU A 31 -8.92 -5.09 -15.42
N ASP A 32 -8.32 -3.93 -15.12
CA ASP A 32 -7.06 -3.46 -15.71
C ASP A 32 -5.86 -4.33 -15.26
N LEU A 33 -5.99 -5.10 -14.18
CA LEU A 33 -4.91 -5.98 -13.71
C LEU A 33 -4.75 -7.21 -14.60
N VAL A 34 -3.51 -7.38 -15.07
CA VAL A 34 -3.04 -8.64 -15.67
C VAL A 34 -2.86 -9.69 -14.57
N PRO A 35 -3.15 -10.98 -14.83
CA PRO A 35 -2.80 -12.06 -13.89
C PRO A 35 -1.34 -11.99 -13.44
N GLY A 36 -1.10 -12.25 -12.15
CA GLY A 36 0.23 -12.18 -11.54
C GLY A 36 0.70 -10.77 -11.15
N THR A 37 -0.16 -9.76 -11.29
CA THR A 37 0.14 -8.36 -10.95
C THR A 37 -0.74 -7.84 -9.81
N GLY A 38 -0.31 -6.73 -9.22
CA GLY A 38 -1.01 -6.02 -8.17
C GLY A 38 -1.11 -4.53 -8.50
N GLY A 39 -1.86 -3.82 -7.68
CA GLY A 39 -2.09 -2.40 -7.84
C GLY A 39 -2.85 -1.84 -6.66
N VAL A 40 -2.76 -0.53 -6.47
CA VAL A 40 -3.54 0.17 -5.46
C VAL A 40 -4.65 0.96 -6.10
N LEU A 41 -5.87 0.73 -5.63
CA LEU A 41 -7.08 1.40 -6.04
C LEU A 41 -7.50 2.42 -4.99
N ASN A 42 -7.58 3.68 -5.39
CA ASN A 42 -7.98 4.78 -4.53
C ASN A 42 -9.07 5.62 -5.20
N LYS A 43 -10.32 5.41 -4.78
CA LYS A 43 -11.50 6.09 -5.35
C LYS A 43 -11.84 7.41 -4.64
N GLY A 44 -10.99 7.90 -3.73
CA GLY A 44 -11.15 9.18 -3.01
C GLY A 44 -12.28 9.25 -1.98
N VAL A 45 -13.43 8.61 -2.23
CA VAL A 45 -14.57 8.51 -1.30
C VAL A 45 -14.51 7.28 -0.38
N SER A 46 -13.77 6.25 -0.77
CA SER A 46 -13.57 5.02 0.01
C SER A 46 -12.13 4.89 0.46
N ALA A 47 -11.90 4.12 1.54
CA ALA A 47 -10.55 3.78 1.94
C ALA A 47 -9.79 3.12 0.76
N PRO A 48 -8.49 3.42 0.59
CA PRO A 48 -7.71 2.88 -0.51
C PRO A 48 -7.44 1.39 -0.30
N VAL A 49 -7.49 0.62 -1.39
CA VAL A 49 -7.43 -0.85 -1.40
C VAL A 49 -6.24 -1.30 -2.22
N ALA A 50 -5.40 -2.15 -1.64
CA ALA A 50 -4.32 -2.86 -2.32
C ALA A 50 -4.89 -4.16 -2.88
N ILE A 51 -4.68 -4.40 -4.16
CA ILE A 51 -5.29 -5.49 -4.91
C ILE A 51 -4.19 -6.31 -5.54
N TYR A 52 -4.29 -7.63 -5.41
CA TYR A 52 -3.44 -8.57 -6.11
C TYR A 52 -4.30 -9.56 -6.87
N LYS A 53 -3.97 -9.77 -8.14
CA LYS A 53 -4.59 -10.78 -9.01
C LYS A 53 -3.59 -11.90 -9.21
N ASP A 54 -3.94 -13.11 -8.79
CA ASP A 54 -3.05 -14.25 -8.98
C ASP A 54 -3.00 -14.71 -10.45
N GLU A 55 -2.16 -15.70 -10.73
CA GLU A 55 -1.96 -16.26 -12.07
C GLU A 55 -3.24 -16.95 -12.60
N ASP A 56 -4.08 -17.46 -11.68
CA ASP A 56 -5.39 -18.06 -11.98
C ASP A 56 -6.49 -17.01 -12.18
N GLY A 57 -6.17 -15.71 -12.04
CA GLY A 57 -7.10 -14.60 -12.20
C GLY A 57 -7.95 -14.29 -10.97
N LYS A 58 -7.73 -14.96 -9.83
CA LYS A 58 -8.43 -14.71 -8.58
C LYS A 58 -7.87 -13.47 -7.90
N VAL A 59 -8.78 -12.52 -7.67
CA VAL A 59 -8.49 -11.24 -7.05
C VAL A 59 -8.54 -11.37 -5.53
N ARG A 60 -7.62 -10.67 -4.86
CA ARG A 60 -7.55 -10.56 -3.40
C ARG A 60 -7.27 -9.12 -3.02
N SER A 61 -7.90 -8.69 -1.94
CA SER A 61 -7.89 -7.30 -1.54
C SER A 61 -7.45 -7.12 -0.09
N PHE A 62 -6.65 -6.10 0.11
CA PHE A 62 -6.12 -5.69 1.40
C PHE A 62 -6.29 -4.19 1.54
N SER A 63 -6.28 -3.69 2.76
CA SER A 63 -6.19 -2.26 3.02
C SER A 63 -4.86 -1.76 2.47
N ALA A 64 -4.88 -0.71 1.64
CA ALA A 64 -3.65 -0.08 1.17
C ALA A 64 -3.00 0.80 2.25
N LEU A 65 -3.64 0.97 3.41
CA LEU A 65 -3.10 1.77 4.50
C LEU A 65 -2.04 0.99 5.25
N CYS A 66 -0.82 1.51 5.24
CA CYS A 66 0.28 0.95 6.01
C CYS A 66 -0.06 0.97 7.52
N PRO A 67 -0.08 -0.20 8.20
CA PRO A 67 -0.49 -0.30 9.59
C PRO A 67 0.51 0.30 10.59
N HIS A 68 1.71 0.70 10.14
CA HIS A 68 2.72 1.36 10.98
C HIS A 68 2.21 2.68 11.59
N LEU A 69 1.79 3.62 10.75
CA LEU A 69 1.22 4.92 11.19
C LEU A 69 -0.19 5.17 10.64
N LYS A 70 -0.83 4.16 10.04
CA LYS A 70 -2.23 4.17 9.57
C LYS A 70 -2.62 5.40 8.75
N GLY A 71 -1.77 5.81 7.81
CA GLY A 71 -2.05 7.02 7.02
C GLY A 71 -1.32 7.11 5.68
N VAL A 72 -0.54 6.10 5.30
CA VAL A 72 0.21 6.12 4.05
C VAL A 72 -0.25 4.97 3.18
N VAL A 73 -0.56 5.30 1.94
CA VAL A 73 -0.96 4.35 0.91
C VAL A 73 0.28 3.65 0.36
N VAL A 74 0.28 2.32 0.37
CA VAL A 74 1.37 1.51 -0.20
C VAL A 74 1.42 1.65 -1.73
N CYS A 75 2.50 1.19 -2.35
CA CYS A 75 2.66 1.14 -3.80
C CYS A 75 3.02 -0.27 -4.23
N TRP A 76 2.46 -0.70 -5.37
CA TRP A 76 2.85 -1.98 -5.94
C TRP A 76 4.23 -1.88 -6.60
N ASP A 77 5.11 -2.80 -6.24
CA ASP A 77 6.39 -3.05 -6.91
C ASP A 77 6.24 -4.29 -7.80
N THR A 78 6.28 -4.08 -9.11
CA THR A 78 6.15 -5.15 -10.11
C THR A 78 7.37 -6.07 -10.13
N ALA A 79 8.56 -5.57 -9.83
CA ALA A 79 9.77 -6.38 -9.80
C ALA A 79 9.81 -7.27 -8.56
N GLY A 80 9.41 -6.72 -7.41
CA GLY A 80 9.36 -7.42 -6.12
C GLY A 80 8.10 -8.25 -5.88
N LYS A 81 7.05 -8.09 -6.71
CA LYS A 81 5.69 -8.62 -6.46
C LYS A 81 5.22 -8.35 -5.02
N SER A 82 5.37 -7.10 -4.60
CA SER A 82 5.20 -6.68 -3.21
C SER A 82 4.59 -5.28 -3.12
N PHE A 83 4.06 -4.93 -1.95
CA PHE A 83 3.56 -3.60 -1.64
C PHE A 83 4.55 -2.85 -0.73
N GLY A 84 5.09 -1.73 -1.20
CA GLY A 84 6.02 -0.89 -0.45
C GLY A 84 5.35 0.34 0.16
N CYS A 85 5.71 0.70 1.38
CA CYS A 85 5.34 1.99 1.97
C CYS A 85 6.42 3.04 1.62
N PRO A 86 6.09 4.10 0.84
CA PRO A 86 7.09 5.06 0.36
C PRO A 86 7.66 5.97 1.45
N VAL A 87 7.08 5.99 2.66
CA VAL A 87 7.47 6.92 3.72
C VAL A 87 8.57 6.35 4.62
N TYR A 88 8.37 5.13 5.11
CA TYR A 88 9.30 4.48 6.05
C TYR A 88 9.84 3.14 5.55
N GLY A 89 9.52 2.75 4.30
CA GLY A 89 10.11 1.57 3.67
C GLY A 89 9.54 0.22 4.13
N SER A 90 8.43 0.19 4.89
CA SER A 90 7.77 -1.09 5.19
C SER A 90 7.42 -1.82 3.89
N CYS A 91 7.80 -3.09 3.77
CA CYS A 91 7.49 -3.91 2.60
C CYS A 91 6.53 -5.03 3.01
N PHE A 92 5.49 -5.23 2.21
CA PHE A 92 4.48 -6.26 2.40
C PHE A 92 4.45 -7.18 1.17
N SER A 93 4.25 -8.48 1.37
CA SER A 93 4.10 -9.42 0.28
C SER A 93 2.78 -9.21 -0.48
N LYS A 94 2.62 -9.89 -1.61
CA LYS A 94 1.35 -9.95 -2.36
C LYS A 94 0.18 -10.54 -1.53
N GLU A 95 0.49 -11.31 -0.49
CA GLU A 95 -0.45 -11.83 0.53
C GLU A 95 -0.74 -10.82 1.66
N GLY A 96 -0.17 -9.62 1.59
CA GLY A 96 -0.29 -8.58 2.62
C GLY A 96 0.54 -8.83 3.89
N VAL A 97 1.46 -9.81 3.87
CA VAL A 97 2.33 -10.14 5.02
C VAL A 97 3.49 -9.17 5.09
N CYS A 98 3.78 -8.61 6.28
CA CYS A 98 4.92 -7.72 6.45
C CYS A 98 6.24 -8.48 6.28
N LEU A 99 7.00 -8.16 5.23
CA LEU A 99 8.32 -8.73 4.94
C LEU A 99 9.45 -7.91 5.59
N ILE A 100 9.33 -6.58 5.52
CA ILE A 100 10.35 -5.66 6.03
C ILE A 100 9.65 -4.59 6.88
N GLY A 101 10.10 -4.45 8.13
CA GLY A 101 9.62 -3.43 9.07
C GLY A 101 9.99 -2.01 8.63
N PRO A 102 9.44 -0.97 9.28
CA PRO A 102 9.13 -0.89 10.71
C PRO A 102 7.73 -1.36 11.13
N SER A 103 6.87 -1.72 10.18
CA SER A 103 5.57 -2.31 10.52
C SER A 103 5.73 -3.60 11.33
N LYS A 104 4.93 -3.76 12.38
CA LYS A 104 4.80 -5.00 13.17
C LYS A 104 3.52 -5.77 12.88
N ALA A 105 2.70 -5.25 11.96
CA ALA A 105 1.42 -5.83 11.60
C ALA A 105 1.34 -6.01 10.07
N ASN A 106 0.53 -6.97 9.64
CA ASN A 106 0.22 -7.23 8.25
C ASN A 106 -0.84 -6.23 7.73
N LEU A 107 -0.98 -6.13 6.42
CA LEU A 107 -2.09 -5.39 5.82
C LEU A 107 -3.41 -6.06 6.18
N SER A 108 -4.41 -5.26 6.57
CA SER A 108 -5.73 -5.80 6.92
C SER A 108 -6.44 -6.33 5.68
N PRO A 109 -6.89 -7.60 5.66
CA PRO A 109 -7.69 -8.13 4.55
C PRO A 109 -8.97 -7.31 4.35
N SER A 110 -9.34 -7.04 3.10
CA SER A 110 -10.57 -6.34 2.73
C SER A 110 -11.67 -7.29 2.24
N ASP A 111 -11.32 -8.55 1.94
CA ASP A 111 -12.23 -9.62 1.54
C ASP A 111 -11.85 -10.97 2.14
N ALA A 112 -12.79 -11.93 2.12
CA ALA A 112 -12.55 -13.29 2.63
C ALA A 112 -11.41 -14.01 1.87
N PRO A 113 -11.31 -13.95 0.52
CA PRO A 113 -10.17 -14.52 -0.21
C PRO A 113 -8.80 -13.95 0.19
N GLY A 114 -8.72 -12.64 0.47
CA GLY A 114 -7.50 -12.01 0.98
C GLY A 114 -7.15 -12.50 2.38
N LYS A 115 -8.15 -12.68 3.25
CA LYS A 115 -7.96 -13.22 4.60
C LYS A 115 -7.43 -14.64 4.56
N ASP A 116 -8.07 -15.53 3.80
CA ASP A 116 -7.67 -16.93 3.69
C ASP A 116 -6.22 -17.07 3.17
N LEU A 117 -5.84 -16.25 2.18
CA LEU A 117 -4.47 -16.26 1.65
C LEU A 117 -3.44 -15.78 2.68
N GLN A 118 -3.77 -14.73 3.42
CA GLN A 118 -2.89 -14.21 4.45
C GLN A 118 -2.72 -15.21 5.60
N GLU A 119 -3.78 -15.87 6.03
CA GLU A 119 -3.73 -16.91 7.07
C GLU A 119 -2.87 -18.11 6.63
N GLN A 120 -3.01 -18.54 5.37
CA GLN A 120 -2.16 -19.59 4.78
C GLN A 120 -0.68 -19.18 4.73
N ALA A 121 -0.39 -17.93 4.36
CA ALA A 121 0.97 -17.43 4.26
C ALA A 121 1.65 -17.19 5.61
N VAL A 122 0.90 -16.89 6.67
CA VAL A 122 1.43 -16.73 8.03
C VAL A 122 1.58 -18.07 8.76
N GLY A 123 0.75 -19.06 8.40
CA GLY A 123 0.78 -20.41 8.97
C GLY A 123 1.76 -21.37 8.30
N ALA A 124 2.34 -21.01 7.15
CA ALA A 124 3.36 -21.77 6.41
C ALA A 124 4.77 -21.40 6.85
#